data_AF-A0A2V8LSR4-F1
#
_entry.id   AF-A0A2V8LSR4-F1
#
_cell.length_a   1.000
_cell.length_b   1.000
_cell.length_c   1.000
_cell.angle_alpha   90.00
_cell.angle_beta   90.00
_cell.angle_gamma   90.00
#
_symmetry.space_group_name_H-M   'P 1'
#
loop_
_entity.id
_entity.type
_entity.pdbx_description
1 polymer ?
#
loop_
_entity_poly.entity_id
_entity_poly.type
_entity_poly.pdbx_seq_one_letter_code
_entity_poly.pdbx_strand_id
1 'polypeptide(L)'
;PVERLAMHFHDTYGMAIANVYQSLQMGFTTFDSSAGGLGGCPYAPGASGNVATEDLLYLLDRLGIATGVSLQLLRRASHFIAQELARDLPSRVLKTS
;
A
#
# COMPACT_ATOMS: atom_id res chain seq x y z
N PRO A 1 -2.24 -19.08 -15.29
CA PRO A 1 -1.24 -19.46 -14.27
C PRO A 1 -0.89 -18.23 -13.39
N VAL A 2 -0.42 -18.45 -12.16
CA VAL A 2 -0.39 -17.45 -11.06
C VAL A 2 0.45 -16.21 -11.39
N GLU A 3 1.50 -16.39 -12.18
CA GLU A 3 2.41 -15.36 -12.69
C GLU A 3 1.74 -14.35 -13.64
N ARG A 4 0.51 -14.63 -14.09
CA ARG A 4 -0.31 -13.72 -14.92
C ARG A 4 -1.44 -13.05 -14.13
N LEU A 5 -1.44 -13.19 -12.80
CA LEU A 5 -2.44 -12.60 -11.92
C LEU A 5 -1.79 -11.54 -11.03
N ALA A 6 -2.56 -10.49 -10.74
CA ALA A 6 -2.20 -9.46 -9.77
C ALA A 6 -3.26 -9.38 -8.68
N MET A 7 -2.85 -9.01 -7.47
CA MET A 7 -3.74 -8.84 -6.34
C MET A 7 -3.93 -7.36 -6.04
N HIS A 8 -5.19 -6.93 -5.92
CA HIS A 8 -5.56 -5.57 -5.54
C HIS A 8 -6.40 -5.61 -4.27
N PHE A 9 -5.84 -5.16 -3.15
CA PHE A 9 -6.51 -5.19 -1.85
C PHE A 9 -6.81 -3.80 -1.32
N HIS A 10 -8.02 -3.66 -0.78
CA HIS A 10 -8.41 -2.49 -0.01
C HIS A 10 -8.17 -2.71 1.49
N ASP A 11 -7.67 -1.69 2.19
CA ASP A 11 -7.40 -1.70 3.63
C ASP A 11 -8.54 -1.11 4.45
N THR A 12 -9.76 -1.08 3.91
CA THR A 12 -10.98 -0.55 4.57
C THR A 12 -11.21 -1.15 5.96
N TYR A 13 -10.88 -2.42 6.14
CA TYR A 13 -11.02 -3.15 7.41
C TYR A 13 -9.67 -3.51 8.04
N GLY A 14 -8.57 -2.91 7.60
CA GLY A 14 -7.22 -3.20 8.14
C GLY A 14 -6.67 -4.58 7.77
N MET A 15 -7.22 -5.24 6.75
CA MET A 15 -6.88 -6.62 6.37
C MET A 15 -5.95 -6.72 5.16
N ALA A 16 -5.62 -5.61 4.48
CA ALA A 16 -4.94 -5.70 3.19
C ALA A 16 -3.55 -6.31 3.31
N ILE A 17 -2.77 -5.93 4.32
CA ILE A 17 -1.42 -6.48 4.55
C ILE A 17 -1.45 -7.97 4.90
N ALA A 18 -2.45 -8.42 5.67
CA ALA A 18 -2.65 -9.84 5.96
C ALA A 18 -2.95 -10.64 4.68
N ASN A 19 -3.81 -10.07 3.81
CA ASN A 19 -4.13 -10.69 2.52
C ASN A 19 -2.92 -10.72 1.58
N VAL A 20 -2.13 -9.64 1.51
CA VAL A 20 -0.85 -9.62 0.78
C VAL A 20 0.06 -10.74 1.26
N TYR A 21 0.24 -10.86 2.58
CA TYR A 21 1.11 -11.89 3.15
C TYR A 21 0.65 -13.29 2.74
N GLN A 22 -0.65 -13.58 2.85
CA GLN A 22 -1.20 -14.86 2.43
C GLN A 22 -1.03 -15.10 0.92
N SER A 23 -1.24 -14.10 0.07
CA SER A 23 -1.03 -14.19 -1.36
C SER A 23 0.44 -14.46 -1.73
N LEU A 24 1.40 -13.88 -1.00
CA LEU A 24 2.82 -14.22 -1.18
C LEU A 24 3.08 -15.70 -0.90
N GLN A 25 2.48 -16.28 0.15
CA GLN A 25 2.59 -17.71 0.45
C GLN A 25 1.97 -18.61 -0.63
N MET A 26 0.99 -18.08 -1.38
CA MET A 26 0.34 -18.76 -2.50
C MET A 26 1.09 -18.57 -3.83
N GLY A 27 2.22 -17.85 -3.84
CA GLY A 27 3.06 -17.65 -5.02
C GLY A 27 2.69 -16.46 -5.90
N PHE A 28 1.81 -15.56 -5.44
CA PHE A 28 1.55 -14.30 -6.16
C PHE A 28 2.70 -13.31 -5.97
N THR A 29 3.10 -12.64 -7.04
CA THR A 29 4.26 -11.72 -7.04
C THR A 29 3.94 -10.30 -7.51
N THR A 30 2.69 -10.04 -7.92
CA THR A 30 2.27 -8.74 -8.45
C THR A 30 1.12 -8.20 -7.59
N PHE A 31 1.31 -6.99 -7.06
CA PHE A 31 0.37 -6.36 -6.13
C PHE A 31 0.14 -4.90 -6.53
N ASP A 32 -1.12 -4.51 -6.60
CA ASP A 32 -1.52 -3.13 -6.79
C ASP A 32 -1.64 -2.44 -5.43
N SER A 33 -1.25 -1.18 -5.38
CA SER A 33 -1.28 -0.35 -4.17
C SER A 33 -1.39 1.12 -4.55
N SER A 34 -1.54 2.01 -3.55
CA SER A 34 -1.58 3.45 -3.78
C SER A 34 -0.63 4.19 -2.86
N ALA A 35 0.09 5.19 -3.38
CA ALA A 35 1.02 6.02 -2.62
C ALA A 35 0.30 6.68 -1.43
N GLY A 36 0.84 6.54 -0.22
CA GLY A 36 0.23 6.96 1.04
C GLY A 36 -1.09 6.25 1.39
N GLY A 37 -1.57 5.31 0.57
CA GLY A 37 -2.92 4.74 0.65
C GLY A 37 -4.00 5.68 0.10
N LEU A 38 -3.66 6.47 -0.92
CA LEU A 38 -4.60 7.30 -1.67
C LEU A 38 -5.79 6.47 -2.19
N GLY A 39 -6.93 7.15 -2.28
CA GLY A 39 -8.21 6.53 -2.64
C GLY A 39 -9.02 6.21 -1.39
N GLY A 40 -10.20 6.81 -1.31
CA GLY A 40 -11.22 6.46 -0.33
C GLY A 40 -12.40 5.80 -1.03
N CYS A 41 -13.29 5.20 -0.27
CA CYS A 41 -14.52 4.64 -0.83
C CYS A 41 -15.54 5.77 -1.06
N PRO A 42 -16.05 5.99 -2.29
CA PRO A 42 -17.13 6.97 -2.52
C PRO A 42 -18.42 6.62 -1.77
N TYR A 43 -18.57 5.36 -1.33
CA TYR A 43 -19.71 4.86 -0.55
C TYR A 43 -19.49 4.84 0.97
N ALA A 44 -18.27 5.09 1.45
CA ALA A 44 -17.93 5.10 2.88
C ALA A 44 -16.97 6.27 3.18
N PRO A 45 -17.51 7.47 3.48
CA PRO A 45 -16.70 8.65 3.78
C PRO A 45 -15.74 8.37 4.94
N GLY A 46 -14.44 8.52 4.71
CA GLY A 46 -13.39 8.32 5.71
C GLY A 46 -12.83 6.90 5.82
N ALA A 47 -13.40 5.92 5.11
CA ALA A 47 -12.85 4.57 5.09
C ALA A 47 -11.59 4.53 4.21
N SER A 48 -10.51 3.91 4.69
CA SER A 48 -9.31 3.64 3.90
C SER A 48 -9.70 2.84 2.65
N GLY A 49 -9.24 3.27 1.48
CA GLY A 49 -9.43 2.55 0.22
C GLY A 49 -8.30 1.56 0.01
N ASN A 50 -7.36 1.92 -0.85
CA ASN A 50 -6.27 1.03 -1.26
C ASN A 50 -5.28 0.75 -0.11
N VAL A 51 -4.60 -0.39 -0.19
CA VAL A 51 -3.38 -0.61 0.59
C VAL A 51 -2.34 0.47 0.26
N ALA A 52 -1.70 1.01 1.29
CA ALA A 52 -0.62 1.97 1.11
C ALA A 52 0.63 1.29 0.56
N THR A 53 1.24 1.88 -0.48
CA THR A 53 2.47 1.35 -1.08
C THR A 53 3.62 1.30 -0.04
N GLU A 54 3.71 2.26 0.87
CA GLU A 54 4.72 2.29 1.93
C GLU A 54 4.56 1.13 2.91
N ASP A 55 3.32 0.82 3.30
CA ASP A 55 3.01 -0.27 4.21
C ASP A 55 3.32 -1.63 3.54
N LEU A 56 3.04 -1.76 2.24
CA LEU A 56 3.43 -2.92 1.44
C LEU A 56 4.96 -3.05 1.34
N LEU A 57 5.67 -1.99 0.97
CA LEU A 57 7.13 -2.01 0.88
C LEU A 57 7.79 -2.32 2.22
N TYR A 58 7.23 -1.82 3.32
CA TYR A 58 7.69 -2.16 4.66
C TYR A 58 7.55 -3.65 4.95
N LEU A 59 6.41 -4.28 4.66
CA LEU A 59 6.27 -5.73 4.81
C LEU A 59 7.33 -6.47 3.97
N LEU A 60 7.46 -6.11 2.70
CA LEU A 60 8.35 -6.80 1.76
C LEU A 60 9.83 -6.67 2.17
N ASP A 61 10.26 -5.50 2.62
CA ASP A 61 11.59 -5.27 3.19
C ASP A 61 11.84 -6.17 4.41
N ARG A 62 10.87 -6.26 5.33
CA ARG A 62 10.97 -7.12 6.53
C ARG A 62 10.97 -8.60 6.23
N LEU A 63 10.48 -9.01 5.05
CA LEU A 63 10.56 -10.37 4.54
C LEU A 63 11.80 -10.61 3.66
N GLY A 64 12.63 -9.60 3.41
CA GLY A 64 13.81 -9.71 2.55
C GLY A 64 13.48 -9.80 1.05
N ILE A 65 12.29 -9.34 0.64
CA ILE A 65 11.83 -9.39 -0.75
C ILE A 65 12.18 -8.08 -1.45
N ALA A 66 13.01 -8.17 -2.49
CA ALA A 66 13.40 -7.01 -3.29
C ALA A 66 12.27 -6.57 -4.24
N THR A 67 12.01 -5.26 -4.28
CA THR A 67 11.01 -4.65 -5.18
C THR A 67 11.62 -3.69 -6.20
N GLY A 68 12.84 -3.22 -5.97
CA GLY A 68 13.48 -2.16 -6.76
C GLY A 68 12.93 -0.75 -6.50
N VAL A 69 12.00 -0.58 -5.55
CA VAL A 69 11.39 0.72 -5.23
C VAL A 69 12.09 1.38 -4.05
N SER A 70 12.46 2.66 -4.19
CA SER A 70 13.02 3.46 -3.10
C SER A 70 11.91 3.99 -2.19
N LEU A 71 11.85 3.50 -0.95
CA LEU A 71 10.90 3.99 0.06
C LEU A 71 11.07 5.50 0.33
N GLN A 72 12.30 6.02 0.27
CA GLN A 72 12.58 7.43 0.48
C GLN A 72 12.00 8.32 -0.62
N LEU A 73 12.14 7.92 -1.89
CA LEU A 73 11.55 8.66 -3.01
C LEU A 73 10.03 8.55 -3.00
N LEU A 74 9.48 7.39 -2.67
CA LEU A 74 8.04 7.19 -2.52
C LEU A 74 7.46 8.10 -1.44
N ARG A 75 8.07 8.18 -0.26
CA ARG A 75 7.63 9.06 0.83
C ARG A 75 7.57 10.53 0.38
N ARG A 76 8.57 11.01 -0.35
CA ARG A 76 8.57 12.37 -0.91
C ARG A 76 7.39 12.59 -1.85
N ALA A 77 7.11 11.63 -2.74
CA ALA A 77 5.95 11.71 -3.63
C ALA A 77 4.62 11.72 -2.86
N SER A 78 4.49 10.86 -1.83
CA SER A 78 3.30 10.79 -0.98
C SER A 78 3.08 12.06 -0.15
N HIS A 79 4.14 12.66 0.39
CA HIS A 79 4.04 13.95 1.07
C HIS A 79 3.63 15.07 0.13
N PHE A 80 4.22 15.13 -1.08
CA PHE A 80 3.84 16.11 -2.09
C PHE A 80 2.33 16.06 -2.39
N ILE A 81 1.79 14.88 -2.71
CA ILE A 81 0.37 14.76 -3.05
C ILE A 81 -0.54 14.95 -1.82
N ALA A 82 -0.09 14.61 -0.61
CA ALA A 82 -0.81 14.93 0.63
C ALA A 82 -1.00 16.45 0.81
N GLN A 83 0.06 17.22 0.53
CA GLN A 83 0.05 18.68 0.59
C GLN A 83 -0.88 19.29 -0.45
N GLU A 84 -0.78 18.84 -1.71
CA GLU A 84 -1.66 19.31 -2.80
C GLU A 84 -3.14 19.03 -2.52
N LEU A 85 -3.44 17.91 -1.86
CA LEU A 85 -4.81 17.54 -1.50
C LEU A 85 -5.27 18.10 -0.15
N ALA A 86 -4.39 18.82 0.56
CA ALA A 86 -4.63 19.35 1.90
C ALA A 86 -5.24 18.30 2.86
N ARG A 87 -4.72 17.06 2.81
CA ARG A 87 -5.23 15.95 3.63
C ARG A 87 -4.13 15.01 4.09
N ASP A 88 -4.31 14.42 5.27
CA ASP A 88 -3.46 13.33 5.73
C ASP A 88 -3.74 12.04 4.95
N LEU A 89 -2.68 11.30 4.68
CA LEU A 89 -2.77 10.00 4.00
C LEU A 89 -2.77 8.86 5.01
N PRO A 90 -3.49 7.74 4.76
CA PRO A 90 -3.71 6.69 5.76
C PRO A 90 -2.49 5.81 6.06
N SER A 91 -1.45 5.78 5.21
CA SER A 91 -0.25 4.96 5.44
C SER A 91 0.28 5.08 6.87
N ARG A 92 0.48 3.93 7.53
CA ARG A 92 1.04 3.88 8.87
C ARG A 92 2.54 4.20 8.84
N VAL A 93 3.23 3.68 7.83
CA VAL A 93 4.68 3.86 7.63
C VAL A 93 5.05 5.29 7.30
N LEU A 94 4.17 6.04 6.62
CA LEU A 94 4.37 7.46 6.32
C LEU A 94 4.17 8.34 7.56
N LYS A 95 3.28 7.97 8.48
CA LYS A 95 2.96 8.74 9.70
C LYS A 95 4.01 8.59 10.81
N THR A 96 4.69 7.45 10.87
CA THR A 96 5.63 7.12 11.96
C THR A 96 7.09 7.39 11.63
N SER A 97 7.37 8.10 10.52
CA SER A 97 8.73 8.31 10.01
C SER A 97 9.07 9.76 9.77
#